data_AF-A0A962MLI8-F1
#
_entry.id   AF-A0A962MLI8-F1
#
_cell.length_a   1.000
_cell.length_b   1.000
_cell.length_c   1.000
_cell.angle_alpha   90.00
_cell.angle_beta   90.00
_cell.angle_gamma   90.00
#
_symmetry.space_group_name_H-M   'P 1'
#
loop_
_entity.id
_entity.type
_entity.pdbx_description
1 polymer ?
#
loop_
_entity_poly.entity_id
_entity_poly.type
_entity_poly.pdbx_seq_one_letter_code
_entity_poly.pdbx_strand_id
1 'polypeptide(L)'
;WVAERNFIFLGYRDYDLLYEKGEILLRNVPNSGLGLLRDDGVARISPSFAELPPALRKLASDPTPVIVSKSGARSSVHRPVHMDYIGVKRFDSEGTVIGEQRFLGLYTAAAYTRVTADIPLLRAKAKKVLERSKLRPGSHAGRALQIILDTFPRDELFQATEDELFDSSIG
;
A
#
# COMPACT_ATOMS: atom_id res chain seq x y z
N TRP A 1 -12.05 5.02 6.47
CA TRP A 1 -10.74 5.53 6.93
C TRP A 1 -10.03 6.43 5.91
N VAL A 2 -9.58 5.95 4.73
CA VAL A 2 -8.82 6.80 3.77
C VAL A 2 -9.63 8.04 3.37
N ALA A 3 -10.91 7.85 3.02
CA ALA A 3 -11.84 8.93 2.67
C ALA A 3 -12.20 9.86 3.86
N GLU A 4 -11.88 9.51 5.10
CA GLU A 4 -12.17 10.29 6.30
C GLU A 4 -11.03 11.29 6.61
N ARG A 5 -10.54 12.00 5.59
CA ARG A 5 -9.48 13.01 5.68
C ARG A 5 -8.13 12.50 6.22
N ASN A 6 -7.87 11.20 6.12
CA ASN A 6 -6.57 10.62 6.45
C ASN A 6 -5.63 10.58 5.22
N PHE A 7 -6.14 10.89 4.03
CA PHE A 7 -5.39 10.90 2.79
C PHE A 7 -5.85 12.04 1.88
N ILE A 8 -4.89 12.74 1.28
CA ILE A 8 -5.13 13.75 0.25
C ILE A 8 -4.95 13.07 -1.10
N PHE A 9 -6.04 12.90 -1.84
CA PHE A 9 -6.00 12.31 -3.18
C PHE A 9 -5.46 13.32 -4.20
N LEU A 10 -4.42 12.92 -4.93
CA LEU A 10 -3.82 13.73 -5.98
C LEU A 10 -4.03 13.12 -7.37
N GLY A 11 -4.13 11.79 -7.48
CA GLY A 11 -4.38 11.12 -8.74
C GLY A 11 -5.04 9.76 -8.55
N TYR A 12 -5.74 9.32 -9.58
CA TYR A 12 -6.37 8.02 -9.65
C TYR A 12 -6.31 7.47 -11.08
N ARG A 13 -6.16 6.16 -11.25
CA ARG A 13 -6.31 5.49 -12.55
C ARG A 13 -6.51 3.99 -12.38
N ASP A 14 -7.27 3.38 -13.27
CA ASP A 14 -7.39 1.92 -13.36
C ASP A 14 -6.33 1.34 -14.28
N TYR A 15 -5.82 0.16 -13.91
CA TYR A 15 -4.89 -0.62 -14.71
C TYR A 15 -5.37 -2.06 -14.85
N ASP A 16 -5.28 -2.60 -16.06
CA ASP A 16 -5.41 -4.03 -16.34
C ASP A 16 -4.06 -4.71 -16.21
N LEU A 17 -4.06 -5.89 -15.59
CA LEU A 17 -2.89 -6.77 -15.49
C LEU A 17 -2.79 -7.63 -16.74
N LEU A 18 -1.62 -7.62 -17.37
CA LEU A 18 -1.36 -8.38 -18.59
C LEU A 18 -0.15 -9.29 -18.42
N TYR A 19 -0.21 -10.43 -19.11
CA TYR A 19 0.89 -11.36 -19.25
C TYR A 19 1.27 -11.43 -20.72
N GLU A 20 2.39 -10.82 -21.10
CA GLU A 20 2.86 -10.77 -22.49
C GLU A 20 4.30 -11.27 -22.58
N LYS A 21 4.55 -12.27 -23.42
CA LYS A 21 5.90 -12.84 -23.65
C LYS A 21 6.63 -13.25 -22.35
N GLY A 22 5.88 -13.73 -21.35
CA GLY A 22 6.42 -14.11 -20.03
C GLY A 22 6.63 -12.93 -19.07
N GLU A 23 6.29 -11.72 -19.48
CA GLU A 23 6.42 -10.50 -18.68
C GLU A 23 5.06 -10.05 -18.13
N ILE A 24 5.08 -9.58 -16.88
CA ILE A 24 3.91 -8.95 -16.26
C ILE A 24 3.95 -7.46 -16.59
N LEU A 25 2.83 -6.93 -17.09
CA LEU A 25 2.65 -5.54 -17.47
C LEU A 25 1.36 -4.98 -16.86
N LEU A 26 1.34 -3.65 -16.66
CA LEU A 26 0.12 -2.92 -16.31
C LEU A 26 -0.22 -1.97 -17.44
N ARG A 27 -1.43 -2.10 -17.98
CA ARG A 27 -1.96 -1.22 -19.03
C ARG A 27 -3.05 -0.33 -18.46
N ASN A 28 -3.01 0.98 -18.69
CA ASN A 28 -4.10 1.82 -18.19
C ASN A 28 -5.40 1.50 -18.90
N VAL A 29 -6.49 1.54 -18.14
CA VAL A 29 -7.84 1.56 -18.69
C VAL A 29 -8.10 2.98 -19.23
N PRO A 30 -8.39 3.14 -20.53
CA PRO A 30 -8.73 4.44 -21.13
C PRO A 30 -9.76 5.24 -20.36
N ASN A 31 -9.55 6.55 -20.21
CA ASN A 31 -10.48 7.50 -19.60
C ASN A 31 -10.77 7.25 -18.10
N SER A 32 -10.06 6.33 -17.45
CA SER A 32 -10.17 6.11 -16.00
C SER A 32 -9.36 7.12 -15.19
N GLY A 33 -8.38 7.77 -15.81
CA GLY A 33 -7.44 8.67 -15.16
C GLY A 33 -8.06 9.97 -14.63
N LEU A 34 -7.80 10.28 -13.36
CA LEU A 34 -8.16 11.53 -12.69
C LEU A 34 -6.94 12.19 -12.02
N GLY A 35 -7.02 13.51 -11.83
CA GLY A 35 -5.98 14.31 -11.18
C GLY A 35 -4.63 14.21 -11.88
N LEU A 36 -3.56 13.95 -11.13
CA LEU A 36 -2.20 13.76 -11.64
C LEU A 36 -2.06 12.57 -12.61
N LEU A 37 -3.01 11.64 -12.58
CA LEU A 37 -3.05 10.48 -13.46
C LEU A 37 -4.11 10.63 -14.55
N ARG A 38 -4.57 11.84 -14.88
CA ARG A 38 -5.44 12.05 -16.06
C ARG A 38 -4.75 11.54 -17.32
N ASP A 39 -5.51 10.88 -18.20
CA ASP A 39 -5.04 10.39 -19.50
C ASP A 39 -5.87 10.98 -20.64
N ASP A 40 -5.40 10.76 -21.87
CA ASP A 40 -6.00 11.21 -23.13
C ASP A 40 -6.89 10.13 -23.77
N GLY A 41 -7.32 9.13 -23.00
CA GLY A 41 -8.14 8.02 -23.49
C GLY A 41 -7.37 6.97 -24.29
N VAL A 42 -6.04 7.05 -24.36
CA VAL A 42 -5.24 6.05 -25.07
C VAL A 42 -4.68 5.02 -24.09
N ALA A 43 -4.90 3.74 -24.40
CA ALA A 43 -4.35 2.63 -23.63
C ALA A 43 -2.83 2.51 -23.86
N ARG A 44 -2.06 2.48 -22.78
CA ARG A 44 -0.60 2.42 -22.75
C ARG A 44 -0.12 1.55 -21.61
N ILE A 45 1.02 0.89 -21.81
CA ILE A 45 1.74 0.25 -20.72
C ILE A 45 2.28 1.32 -19.78
N SER A 46 2.15 1.12 -18.47
CA SER A 46 2.72 1.99 -17.44
C SER A 46 4.25 1.93 -17.50
N PRO A 47 4.94 3.01 -17.93
CA PRO A 47 6.41 2.98 -18.06
C PRO A 47 7.08 2.75 -16.71
N SER A 48 6.63 3.49 -15.69
CA SER A 48 7.10 3.34 -14.30
C SER A 48 6.92 1.94 -13.71
N PHE A 49 6.00 1.13 -14.24
CA PHE A 49 5.84 -0.26 -13.82
C PHE A 49 6.75 -1.18 -14.63
N ALA A 50 6.83 -0.98 -15.95
CA ALA A 50 7.69 -1.76 -16.84
C ALA A 50 9.19 -1.63 -16.49
N GLU A 51 9.61 -0.48 -15.96
CA GLU A 51 10.97 -0.23 -15.48
C GLU A 51 11.30 -0.93 -14.15
N LEU A 52 10.31 -1.48 -13.45
CA LEU A 52 10.57 -2.18 -12.18
C LEU A 52 11.31 -3.51 -12.44
N PRO A 53 12.23 -3.88 -11.52
CA PRO A 53 12.81 -5.21 -11.48
C PRO A 53 11.75 -6.31 -11.59
N PRO A 54 12.02 -7.43 -12.29
CA PRO A 54 11.05 -8.52 -12.46
C PRO A 54 10.47 -9.05 -11.15
N ALA A 55 11.29 -9.12 -10.09
CA ALA A 55 10.85 -9.53 -8.76
C ALA A 55 9.75 -8.64 -8.19
N LEU A 56 9.83 -7.31 -8.39
CA LEU A 56 8.81 -6.37 -7.94
C LEU A 56 7.57 -6.40 -8.83
N ARG A 57 7.72 -6.67 -10.14
CA ARG A 57 6.56 -6.84 -11.03
C ARG A 57 5.71 -8.05 -10.69
N LYS A 58 6.30 -9.12 -10.12
CA LYS A 58 5.53 -10.28 -9.61
C LYS A 58 4.56 -9.92 -8.48
N LEU A 59 4.80 -8.85 -7.73
CA LEU A 59 3.86 -8.35 -6.73
C LEU A 59 2.56 -7.80 -7.36
N ALA A 60 2.55 -7.53 -8.67
CA ALA A 60 1.32 -7.12 -9.34
C ALA A 60 0.29 -8.26 -9.39
N SER A 61 0.74 -9.51 -9.45
CA SER A 61 -0.10 -10.72 -9.41
C SER A 61 -0.28 -11.32 -8.02
N ASP A 62 0.35 -10.74 -6.99
CA ASP A 62 0.15 -11.19 -5.60
C ASP A 62 -1.31 -10.95 -5.18
N PRO A 63 -1.97 -11.93 -4.54
CA PRO A 63 -3.40 -11.84 -4.21
C PRO A 63 -3.70 -10.94 -3.00
N THR A 64 -2.71 -10.28 -2.40
CA THR A 64 -2.93 -9.31 -1.33
C THR A 64 -3.80 -8.15 -1.84
N PRO A 65 -5.02 -7.94 -1.31
CA PRO A 65 -5.99 -7.02 -1.92
C PRO A 65 -5.60 -5.55 -1.94
N VAL A 66 -4.74 -5.12 -1.00
CA VAL A 66 -4.32 -3.73 -0.87
C VAL A 66 -2.82 -3.67 -0.70
N ILE A 67 -2.16 -2.88 -1.54
CA ILE A 67 -0.73 -2.57 -1.46
C ILE A 67 -0.58 -1.09 -1.12
N VAL A 68 0.29 -0.80 -0.16
CA VAL A 68 0.69 0.57 0.18
C VAL A 68 2.20 0.68 -0.02
N SER A 69 2.65 1.71 -0.72
CA SER A 69 4.07 1.96 -0.95
C SER A 69 4.36 3.44 -1.20
N LYS A 70 5.61 3.78 -1.48
CA LYS A 70 6.01 5.11 -1.97
C LYS A 70 6.14 5.09 -3.48
N SER A 71 5.49 6.05 -4.14
CA SER A 71 5.65 6.29 -5.57
C SER A 71 7.05 6.84 -5.87
N GLY A 72 7.63 6.43 -7.01
CA GLY A 72 8.81 7.09 -7.57
C GLY A 72 8.58 8.56 -7.93
N ALA A 73 7.32 8.95 -8.17
CA ALA A 73 6.94 10.32 -8.45
C ALA A 73 6.84 11.17 -7.18
N ARG A 74 7.33 12.41 -7.25
CA ARG A 74 7.24 13.39 -6.16
C ARG A 74 5.99 14.25 -6.30
N SER A 75 5.41 14.63 -5.17
CA SER A 75 4.29 15.56 -5.13
C SER A 75 4.73 16.93 -5.62
N SER A 76 3.96 17.52 -6.55
CA SER A 76 4.08 18.92 -6.95
C SER A 76 3.32 19.88 -6.02
N VAL A 77 2.54 19.33 -5.07
CA VAL A 77 1.67 20.07 -4.16
C VAL A 77 2.10 19.86 -2.71
N HIS A 78 1.96 20.90 -1.88
CA HIS A 78 2.29 20.94 -0.44
C HIS A 78 3.79 20.86 -0.10
N ARG A 79 4.52 19.84 -0.56
CA ARG A 79 5.98 19.70 -0.41
C ARG A 79 6.55 18.65 -1.39
N PRO A 80 7.81 18.76 -1.84
CA PRO A 80 8.41 17.87 -2.83
C PRO A 80 8.86 16.53 -2.22
N VAL A 81 7.92 15.77 -1.66
CA VAL A 81 8.15 14.42 -1.10
C VAL A 81 7.62 13.35 -2.04
N HIS A 82 8.13 12.12 -1.92
CA HIS A 82 7.56 10.96 -2.61
C HIS A 82 6.10 10.79 -2.22
N MET A 83 5.23 10.65 -3.23
CA MET A 83 3.80 10.43 -2.99
C MET A 83 3.55 9.06 -2.41
N ASP A 84 2.50 8.95 -1.61
CA ASP A 84 1.98 7.68 -1.14
C ASP A 84 1.17 7.02 -2.26
N TYR A 85 1.40 5.74 -2.43
CA TYR A 85 0.76 4.87 -3.40
C TYR A 85 -0.18 3.91 -2.65
N ILE A 86 -1.44 3.85 -3.07
CA ILE A 86 -2.40 2.83 -2.64
C ILE A 86 -2.90 2.12 -3.89
N GLY A 87 -2.57 0.83 -4.02
CA GLY A 87 -3.10 -0.05 -5.07
C GLY A 87 -4.16 -0.97 -4.48
N VAL A 88 -5.38 -0.91 -5.00
CA VAL A 88 -6.46 -1.85 -4.65
C VAL A 88 -6.59 -2.84 -5.80
N LYS A 89 -6.35 -4.13 -5.53
CA LYS A 89 -6.42 -5.18 -6.55
C LYS A 89 -7.86 -5.36 -7.02
N ARG A 90 -8.02 -5.55 -8.32
CA ARG A 90 -9.27 -6.00 -8.94
C ARG A 90 -9.14 -7.49 -9.20
N PHE A 91 -10.20 -8.23 -8.86
CA PHE A 91 -10.25 -9.68 -8.98
C PHE A 91 -11.37 -10.08 -9.94
N ASP A 92 -11.18 -11.19 -10.66
CA ASP A 92 -12.27 -11.85 -11.36
C ASP A 92 -13.11 -12.73 -10.41
N SER A 93 -14.07 -13.47 -10.97
CA SER A 93 -14.95 -14.37 -10.23
C SER A 93 -14.23 -15.55 -9.57
N GLU A 94 -13.01 -15.88 -10.01
CA GLU A 94 -12.20 -16.98 -9.48
C GLU A 94 -11.22 -16.49 -8.41
N GLY A 95 -11.18 -15.18 -8.13
CA GLY A 95 -10.25 -14.59 -7.18
C GLY A 95 -8.85 -14.36 -7.76
N THR A 96 -8.71 -14.41 -9.09
CA THR A 96 -7.44 -14.09 -9.77
C THR A 96 -7.33 -12.58 -9.96
N VAL A 97 -6.13 -12.04 -9.74
CA VAL A 97 -5.87 -10.61 -9.94
C VAL A 97 -5.92 -10.28 -11.43
N ILE A 98 -6.82 -9.36 -11.82
CA ILE A 98 -6.99 -8.89 -13.20
C ILE A 98 -6.52 -7.45 -13.40
N GLY A 99 -6.09 -6.77 -12.34
CA GLY A 99 -5.65 -5.39 -12.40
C GLY A 99 -5.65 -4.70 -11.05
N GLU A 100 -5.61 -3.37 -11.08
CA GLU A 100 -5.67 -2.55 -9.87
C GLU A 100 -6.35 -1.21 -10.12
N GLN A 101 -6.91 -0.66 -9.06
CA GLN A 101 -7.26 0.74 -8.94
C GLN A 101 -6.11 1.43 -8.19
N ARG A 102 -5.47 2.38 -8.85
CA ARG A 102 -4.28 3.06 -8.33
C ARG A 102 -4.66 4.44 -7.82
N PHE A 103 -4.32 4.73 -6.57
CA PHE A 103 -4.44 6.06 -5.97
C PHE A 103 -3.04 6.59 -5.65
N LEU A 104 -2.81 7.86 -6.02
CA LEU A 104 -1.63 8.63 -5.63
C LEU A 104 -2.06 9.79 -4.75
N GLY A 105 -1.29 10.04 -3.70
CA GLY A 105 -1.61 11.11 -2.77
C GLY A 105 -0.61 11.28 -1.66
N LEU A 106 -1.06 11.85 -0.56
CA LEU A 106 -0.27 12.07 0.65
C LEU A 106 -1.10 11.71 1.87
N TYR A 107 -0.56 10.90 2.77
CA TYR A 107 -1.13 10.75 4.11
C TYR A 107 -1.09 12.09 4.85
N THR A 108 -2.18 12.41 5.55
CA THR A 108 -2.27 13.67 6.29
C THR A 108 -1.53 13.56 7.62
N ALA A 109 -1.16 14.67 8.25
CA ALA A 109 -0.55 14.63 9.58
C ALA A 109 -1.40 13.86 10.61
N ALA A 110 -2.73 13.91 10.48
CA ALA A 110 -3.66 13.15 11.32
C ALA A 110 -3.55 11.63 11.12
N ALA A 111 -3.21 11.16 9.91
CA ALA A 111 -2.91 9.74 9.68
C ALA A 111 -1.64 9.29 10.41
N TYR A 112 -0.66 10.19 10.57
CA TYR A 112 0.60 9.90 11.26
C TYR A 112 0.45 9.86 12.79
N THR A 113 -0.48 10.63 13.36
CA THR A 113 -0.63 10.77 14.82
C THR A 113 -1.70 9.87 15.45
N ARG A 114 -2.47 9.12 14.66
CA ARG A 114 -3.45 8.14 15.17
C ARG A 114 -2.77 6.92 15.79
N VAL A 115 -3.48 6.24 16.69
CA VAL A 115 -3.05 4.96 17.25
C VAL A 115 -3.09 3.89 16.16
N THR A 116 -2.18 2.92 16.18
CA THR A 116 -2.08 1.87 15.13
C THR A 116 -3.39 1.08 14.99
N ALA A 117 -4.09 0.88 16.10
CA ALA A 117 -5.41 0.23 16.14
C ALA A 117 -6.49 0.96 15.33
N ASP A 118 -6.36 2.27 15.10
CA ASP A 118 -7.35 3.04 14.34
C ASP A 118 -7.11 2.98 12.83
N ILE A 119 -5.98 2.44 12.40
CA ILE A 119 -5.58 2.37 10.99
C ILE A 119 -5.83 0.94 10.51
N PRO A 120 -6.82 0.68 9.63
CA PRO A 120 -7.29 -0.68 9.36
C PRO A 120 -6.20 -1.69 8.97
N LEU A 121 -5.28 -1.28 8.09
CA LEU A 121 -4.18 -2.12 7.63
C LEU A 121 -3.16 -2.41 8.74
N LEU A 122 -2.80 -1.38 9.51
CA LEU A 122 -1.81 -1.52 10.57
C LEU A 122 -2.37 -2.25 11.78
N ARG A 123 -3.64 -2.05 12.11
CA ARG A 123 -4.36 -2.85 13.12
C ARG A 123 -4.29 -4.33 12.80
N ALA A 124 -4.54 -4.72 11.54
CA ALA A 124 -4.46 -6.12 11.12
C ALA A 124 -3.04 -6.66 11.25
N LYS A 125 -2.04 -5.89 10.81
CA LYS A 125 -0.62 -6.25 10.89
C LYS A 125 -0.16 -6.41 12.35
N ALA A 126 -0.44 -5.43 13.20
CA ALA A 126 -0.10 -5.46 14.62
C ALA A 126 -0.79 -6.63 15.35
N LYS A 127 -2.07 -6.89 15.05
CA LYS A 127 -2.80 -8.03 15.61
C LYS A 127 -2.09 -9.35 15.32
N LYS A 128 -1.64 -9.58 14.08
CA LYS A 128 -0.93 -10.80 13.71
C LYS A 128 0.43 -10.93 14.40
N VAL A 129 1.17 -9.83 14.55
CA VAL A 129 2.45 -9.82 15.30
C VAL A 129 2.21 -10.19 16.76
N LEU A 130 1.18 -9.61 17.40
CA LEU A 130 0.80 -9.94 18.77
C LEU A 130 0.37 -11.41 18.91
N GLU A 131 -0.46 -11.91 18.00
CA GLU A 131 -0.89 -13.32 17.99
C GLU A 131 0.31 -14.28 17.85
N ARG A 132 1.24 -13.96 16.93
CA ARG A 132 2.46 -14.74 16.72
C ARG A 132 3.36 -14.76 17.96
N SER A 133 3.41 -13.67 18.73
CA SER A 133 4.24 -13.58 19.95
C SER A 133 3.82 -14.55 21.06
N LYS A 134 2.58 -15.06 21.00
CA LYS A 134 1.96 -15.88 22.06
C LYS A 134 1.93 -15.21 23.44
N LEU A 135 2.20 -13.90 23.53
CA LEU A 135 2.11 -13.14 24.76
C LEU A 135 0.64 -12.99 25.16
N ARG A 136 0.33 -13.19 26.45
CA ARG A 136 -1.03 -13.03 26.94
C ARG A 136 -1.48 -11.57 26.77
N PRO A 137 -2.65 -11.30 26.16
CA PRO A 137 -3.21 -9.96 26.09
C PRO A 137 -3.32 -9.31 27.49
N GLY A 138 -2.84 -8.07 27.62
CA GLY A 138 -2.86 -7.34 28.90
C GLY A 138 -1.77 -7.72 29.90
N SER A 139 -0.94 -8.72 29.62
CA SER A 139 0.30 -8.95 30.39
C SER A 139 1.28 -7.78 30.23
N HIS A 140 2.26 -7.65 31.14
CA HIS A 140 3.30 -6.63 31.03
C HIS A 140 4.03 -6.72 29.68
N ALA A 141 4.45 -7.92 29.28
CA ALA A 141 5.11 -8.16 28.00
C ALA A 141 4.20 -7.86 26.80
N GLY A 142 2.92 -8.29 26.84
CA GLY A 142 1.97 -8.00 25.76
C GLY A 142 1.68 -6.50 25.60
N ARG A 143 1.60 -5.76 26.70
CA ARG A 143 1.48 -4.29 26.67
C ARG A 143 2.75 -3.62 26.16
N ALA A 144 3.92 -4.11 26.56
CA ALA A 144 5.19 -3.59 26.06
C ALA A 144 5.30 -3.75 24.54
N LEU A 145 4.95 -4.93 24.00
CA LEU A 145 4.94 -5.16 22.56
C LEU A 145 3.95 -4.24 21.82
N GLN A 146 2.74 -4.05 22.36
CA GLN A 146 1.77 -3.10 21.79
C GLN A 146 2.33 -1.68 21.75
N ILE A 147 2.97 -1.22 22.84
CA ILE A 147 3.59 0.11 22.90
C ILE A 147 4.70 0.23 21.86
N ILE A 148 5.57 -0.78 21.75
CA ILE A 148 6.63 -0.83 20.73
C ILE A 148 6.01 -0.63 19.34
N LEU A 149 5.00 -1.43 18.98
CA LEU A 149 4.31 -1.32 17.69
C LEU A 149 3.64 0.04 17.47
N ASP A 150 3.11 0.68 18.52
CA ASP A 150 2.52 2.03 18.43
C ASP A 150 3.55 3.15 18.29
N THR A 151 4.81 2.90 18.70
CA THR A 151 5.91 3.86 18.59
C THR A 151 6.76 3.72 17.32
N PHE A 152 6.60 2.64 16.56
CA PHE A 152 7.31 2.48 15.28
C PHE A 152 7.00 3.64 14.32
N PRO A 153 7.98 4.11 13.53
CA PRO A 153 7.74 5.08 12.47
C PRO A 153 6.62 4.59 11.54
N ARG A 154 5.63 5.45 11.29
CA ARG A 154 4.41 5.05 10.58
C ARG A 154 4.69 4.52 9.17
N ASP A 155 5.63 5.15 8.46
CA ASP A 155 6.05 4.72 7.13
C ASP A 155 6.69 3.32 7.16
N GLU A 156 7.45 2.99 8.21
CA GLU A 156 8.02 1.66 8.42
C GLU A 156 6.93 0.64 8.74
N LEU A 157 5.95 0.97 9.58
CA LEU A 157 4.80 0.07 9.83
C LEU A 157 4.03 -0.25 8.56
N PHE A 158 3.90 0.70 7.64
CA PHE A 158 3.26 0.45 6.35
C PHE A 158 4.11 -0.47 5.46
N GLN A 159 5.41 -0.24 5.38
CA GLN A 159 6.33 -0.92 4.45
C GLN A 159 6.82 -2.29 4.93
N ALA A 160 7.10 -2.45 6.22
CA ALA A 160 7.65 -3.67 6.78
C ALA A 160 6.66 -4.83 6.67
N THR A 161 7.16 -6.00 6.38
CA THR A 161 6.40 -7.25 6.43
C THR A 161 6.03 -7.61 7.87
N GLU A 162 5.09 -8.55 8.02
CA GLU A 162 4.74 -9.08 9.35
C GLU A 162 5.93 -9.78 10.02
N ASP A 163 6.80 -10.42 9.23
CA ASP A 163 8.03 -11.06 9.71
C ASP A 163 9.04 -10.03 10.22
N GLU A 164 9.35 -9.02 9.40
CA GLU A 164 10.29 -7.96 9.78
C GLU A 164 9.84 -7.19 11.03
N LEU A 165 8.53 -6.91 11.15
CA LEU A 165 7.99 -6.27 12.34
C LEU A 165 8.07 -7.18 13.56
N PHE A 166 7.79 -8.46 13.41
CA PHE A 166 7.90 -9.41 14.52
C PHE A 166 9.34 -9.50 15.02
N ASP A 167 10.29 -9.72 14.14
CA ASP A 167 11.70 -9.87 14.50
C ASP A 167 12.26 -8.58 15.14
N SER A 168 11.87 -7.41 14.61
CA SER A 168 12.32 -6.11 15.12
C SER A 168 11.67 -5.71 16.45
N SER A 169 10.54 -6.30 16.82
CA SER A 169 9.76 -5.91 18.01
C SER A 169 9.87 -6.87 19.20
N ILE A 170 10.33 -8.11 18.96
CA ILE A 170 10.45 -9.15 19.99
C ILE A 170 11.85 -9.20 20.61
N GLY A 171 12.91 -8.92 19.84
CA GLY A 171 14.31 -8.95 20.31
C GLY A 171 14.85 -10.37 20.46
#